data_AF-A0A8T1W1Y9-F1
#
_entry.id   AF-A0A8T1W1Y9-F1
#
_cell.length_a   1.000
_cell.length_b   1.000
_cell.length_c   1.000
_cell.angle_alpha   90.00
_cell.angle_beta   90.00
_cell.angle_gamma   90.00
#
_symmetry.space_group_name_H-M   'P 1'
#
loop_
_entity.id
_entity.type
_entity.pdbx_description
1 polymer ?
#
loop_
_entity_poly.entity_id
_entity_poly.type
_entity_poly.pdbx_seq_one_letter_code
_entity_poly.pdbx_strand_id
1 'polypeptide(L)'
;MKFLCKDDRLPSEAIGKAFVAVAGRDDRAVVEFLQENSRLSTKASSEAFVAAGANKHWRLMGSLYDVSRIFPAAVYIAFMAAFEMEYAGIIVYPLLGYLCDTAYGASTF
;
A
#
# COMPACT_ATOMS: atom_id res chain seq x y z
N MET A 1 12.02 2.34 15.96
CA MET A 1 12.06 2.53 14.49
C MET A 1 12.74 3.83 14.06
N LYS A 2 12.39 5.01 14.60
CA LYS A 2 12.98 6.31 14.21
C LYS A 2 14.51 6.38 14.11
N PHE A 3 15.22 5.78 15.06
CA PHE A 3 16.69 5.76 15.08
C PHE A 3 17.28 4.87 13.98
N LEU A 4 16.65 3.71 13.74
CA LEU A 4 17.10 2.72 12.77
C LEU A 4 16.92 3.21 11.32
N CYS A 5 15.81 3.88 11.02
CA CYS A 5 15.55 4.38 9.66
C CYS A 5 16.45 5.55 9.22
N LYS A 6 17.17 6.17 10.15
CA LYS A 6 18.20 7.20 9.88
C LYS A 6 19.60 6.62 9.74
N ASP A 7 19.77 5.32 9.96
CA ASP A 7 21.06 4.65 9.77
C ASP A 7 21.21 4.29 8.29
N ASP A 8 22.14 4.94 7.60
CA ASP A 8 22.39 4.72 6.17
C ASP A 8 22.89 3.29 5.88
N ARG A 9 23.38 2.58 6.90
CA ARG A 9 23.77 1.17 6.79
C ARG A 9 22.59 0.22 6.67
N LEU A 10 21.39 0.64 7.06
CA LEU A 10 20.20 -0.19 6.98
C LEU A 10 19.74 -0.24 5.52
N PRO A 11 19.73 -1.38 4.83
CA PRO A 11 19.41 -1.42 3.40
C PRO A 11 17.95 -1.03 3.14
N SER A 12 17.69 -0.41 1.98
CA SER A 12 16.32 -0.03 1.54
C SER A 12 15.36 -1.22 1.53
N GLU A 13 15.88 -2.42 1.24
CA GLU A 13 15.10 -3.66 1.27
C GLU A 13 14.62 -4.01 2.69
N ALA A 14 15.42 -3.77 3.72
CA ALA A 14 15.00 -4.00 5.11
C ALA A 14 13.92 -3.00 5.55
N ILE A 15 14.02 -1.74 5.11
CA ILE A 15 12.98 -0.73 5.31
C ILE A 15 11.69 -1.15 4.61
N GLY A 16 11.78 -1.62 3.35
CA GLY A 16 10.63 -2.13 2.61
C GLY A 16 9.96 -3.32 3.27
N LYS A 17 10.73 -4.32 3.72
CA LYS A 17 10.18 -5.48 4.45
C LYS A 17 9.48 -5.07 5.75
N ALA A 18 10.08 -4.15 6.50
CA ALA A 18 9.46 -3.62 7.70
C ALA A 18 8.14 -2.91 7.37
N PHE A 19 8.12 -2.10 6.31
CA PHE A 19 6.93 -1.39 5.85
C PHE A 19 5.78 -2.33 5.48
N VAL A 20 6.03 -3.37 4.70
CA VAL A 20 5.04 -4.39 4.35
C VAL A 20 4.51 -5.09 5.61
N ALA A 21 5.40 -5.44 6.55
CA ALA A 21 5.02 -6.12 7.77
C ALA A 21 4.11 -5.28 8.68
N VAL A 22 4.39 -3.97 8.84
CA VAL A 22 3.56 -3.09 9.66
C VAL A 22 2.24 -2.73 8.99
N ALA A 23 2.21 -2.64 7.65
CA ALA A 23 0.97 -2.43 6.90
C ALA A 23 -0.01 -3.60 7.07
N GLY A 24 0.51 -4.83 7.08
CA GLY A 24 -0.26 -6.02 7.39
C GLY A 24 -0.75 -6.12 8.85
N ARG A 25 -0.38 -5.20 9.74
CA ARG A 25 -0.75 -5.19 11.19
C ARG A 25 -1.59 -3.98 11.63
N ASP A 26 -1.95 -3.08 10.71
CA ASP A 26 -2.60 -1.78 10.98
C ASP A 26 -1.83 -0.88 11.96
N ASP A 27 -0.50 -1.00 12.00
CA ASP A 27 0.34 -0.14 12.86
C ASP A 27 0.58 1.22 12.19
N ARG A 28 -0.47 2.03 12.15
CA ARG A 28 -0.53 3.29 11.37
C ARG A 28 0.56 4.27 11.71
N ALA A 29 0.89 4.43 12.98
CA ALA A 29 1.94 5.35 13.41
C ALA A 29 3.31 4.96 12.82
N VAL A 30 3.58 3.66 12.71
CA VAL A 30 4.82 3.16 12.10
C VAL A 30 4.74 3.18 10.57
N VAL A 31 3.56 2.91 9.99
CA VAL A 31 3.33 3.01 8.54
C VAL A 31 3.55 4.44 8.06
N GLU A 32 2.90 5.44 8.66
CA GLU A 32 3.06 6.85 8.30
C GLU A 32 4.52 7.29 8.39
N PHE A 33 5.20 6.92 9.48
CA PHE A 33 6.62 7.21 9.65
C PHE A 33 7.51 6.59 8.56
N LEU A 34 7.22 5.36 8.16
CA LEU A 34 8.00 4.67 7.13
C LEU A 34 7.65 5.15 5.71
N GLN A 35 6.40 5.52 5.44
CA GLN A 35 5.91 5.97 4.13
C GLN A 35 6.62 7.24 3.62
N GLU A 36 7.03 8.11 4.55
CA GLU A 36 7.83 9.31 4.28
C GLU A 36 9.30 9.00 3.93
N ASN A 37 9.75 7.75 4.09
CA ASN A 37 11.13 7.38 3.80
C ASN A 37 11.38 7.35 2.29
N SER A 38 12.30 8.20 1.82
CA SER A 38 12.67 8.31 0.40
C SER A 38 13.28 7.03 -0.18
N ARG A 39 13.74 6.10 0.67
CA ARG A 39 14.36 4.84 0.28
C ARG A 39 13.35 3.72 0.05
N LEU A 40 12.05 3.98 0.28
CA LEU A 40 10.99 3.06 -0.08
C LEU A 40 10.87 2.94 -1.60
N SER A 41 10.94 1.71 -2.08
CA SER A 41 10.70 1.41 -3.49
C SER A 41 9.20 1.32 -3.77
N THR A 42 8.81 1.59 -5.02
CA THR A 42 7.45 1.36 -5.55
C THR A 42 6.99 -0.08 -5.29
N LYS A 43 7.92 -1.05 -5.34
CA LYS A 43 7.64 -2.45 -5.01
C LYS A 43 7.20 -2.60 -3.55
N ALA A 44 7.94 -2.05 -2.59
CA ALA A 44 7.58 -2.13 -1.18
C ALA A 44 6.25 -1.42 -0.89
N SER A 45 5.99 -0.28 -1.54
CA SER A 45 4.71 0.42 -1.43
C SER A 45 3.54 -0.40 -1.97
N SER A 46 3.73 -1.04 -3.12
CA SER A 46 2.73 -1.92 -3.73
C SER A 46 2.46 -3.17 -2.87
N GLU A 47 3.50 -3.80 -2.33
CA GLU A 47 3.37 -4.95 -1.44
C GLU A 47 2.69 -4.57 -0.11
N ALA A 48 2.99 -3.40 0.44
CA ALA A 48 2.34 -2.90 1.66
C ALA A 48 0.85 -2.63 1.44
N PHE A 49 0.49 -2.04 0.28
CA PHE A 49 -0.89 -1.85 -0.12
C PHE A 49 -1.65 -3.19 -0.20
N VAL A 50 -1.07 -4.19 -0.87
CA VAL A 50 -1.64 -5.54 -0.94
C VAL A 50 -1.74 -6.19 0.44
N ALA A 51 -0.72 -6.04 1.29
CA ALA A 51 -0.72 -6.60 2.64
C ALA A 51 -1.80 -5.99 3.54
N ALA A 52 -2.01 -4.67 3.45
CA ALA A 52 -3.10 -3.99 4.16
C ALA A 52 -4.46 -4.51 3.67
N GLY A 53 -4.64 -4.70 2.36
CA GLY A 53 -5.84 -5.28 1.77
C GLY A 53 -6.08 -6.72 2.22
N ALA A 54 -5.08 -7.59 2.10
CA ALA A 54 -5.18 -9.00 2.50
C ALA A 54 -5.54 -9.19 3.99
N ASN A 55 -5.10 -8.27 4.85
CA ASN A 55 -5.40 -8.28 6.29
C ASN A 55 -6.63 -7.44 6.68
N LYS A 56 -7.42 -6.97 5.70
CA LYS A 56 -8.66 -6.21 5.91
C LYS A 56 -8.50 -4.83 6.55
N HIS A 57 -7.32 -4.23 6.42
CA HIS A 57 -7.02 -2.90 6.93
C HIS A 57 -7.38 -1.82 5.90
N TRP A 58 -8.63 -1.75 5.47
CA TRP A 58 -9.06 -0.94 4.31
C TRP A 58 -8.79 0.55 4.43
N ARG A 59 -8.96 1.10 5.65
CA ARG A 59 -8.64 2.51 5.91
C ARG A 59 -7.14 2.80 5.71
N LEU A 60 -6.29 1.87 6.11
CA LEU A 60 -4.85 1.96 5.90
C LEU A 60 -4.46 1.69 4.45
N MET A 61 -5.10 0.70 3.80
CA MET A 61 -4.94 0.48 2.36
C MET A 61 -5.27 1.74 1.57
N GLY A 62 -6.34 2.45 1.94
CA GLY A 62 -6.71 3.72 1.33
C GLY A 62 -5.72 4.86 1.60
N SER A 63 -5.12 4.95 2.79
CA SER A 63 -4.07 5.94 3.07
C SER A 63 -2.73 5.61 2.40
N LEU A 64 -2.51 4.33 2.07
CA LEU A 64 -1.35 3.89 1.30
C LEU A 64 -1.50 4.17 -0.19
N TYR A 65 -2.72 4.40 -0.69
CA TYR A 65 -2.96 4.61 -2.11
C TYR A 65 -2.26 5.87 -2.63
N ASP A 66 -1.31 5.66 -3.52
CA ASP A 66 -0.60 6.70 -4.26
C ASP A 66 -0.34 6.20 -5.68
N VAL A 67 -1.01 6.82 -6.66
CA VAL A 67 -0.94 6.47 -8.08
C VAL A 67 0.50 6.49 -8.61
N SER A 68 1.36 7.33 -8.04
CA SER A 68 2.76 7.44 -8.46
C SER A 68 3.68 6.41 -7.79
N ARG A 69 3.21 5.73 -6.74
CA ARG A 69 4.03 4.82 -5.91
C ARG A 69 3.47 3.41 -5.81
N ILE A 70 2.37 3.10 -6.49
CA ILE A 70 1.74 1.76 -6.51
C ILE A 70 1.59 1.25 -7.95
N PHE A 71 1.94 -0.02 -8.15
CA PHE A 71 1.70 -0.69 -9.43
C PHE A 71 0.20 -0.95 -9.65
N PRO A 72 -0.34 -0.75 -10.88
CA PRO A 72 -1.73 -1.09 -11.18
C PRO A 72 -2.10 -2.54 -10.83
N ALA A 73 -1.16 -3.48 -10.99
CA ALA A 73 -1.35 -4.88 -10.61
C ALA A 73 -1.62 -5.06 -9.10
N ALA A 74 -1.06 -4.22 -8.24
CA ALA A 74 -1.31 -4.28 -6.79
C ALA A 74 -2.74 -3.85 -6.44
N VAL A 75 -3.30 -2.88 -7.18
CA VAL A 75 -4.71 -2.48 -7.07
C VAL A 75 -5.61 -3.66 -7.43
N TYR A 76 -5.32 -4.34 -8.54
CA TYR A 76 -6.06 -5.53 -8.96
C TYR A 76 -5.98 -6.68 -7.95
N ILE A 77 -4.79 -6.98 -7.42
CA ILE A 77 -4.61 -8.05 -6.42
C ILE A 77 -5.38 -7.72 -5.14
N ALA A 78 -5.31 -6.47 -4.66
CA ALA A 78 -6.08 -6.06 -3.48
C ALA A 78 -7.59 -6.13 -3.71
N PHE A 79 -8.05 -5.80 -4.92
CA PHE A 79 -9.45 -5.94 -5.33
C PHE A 79 -9.91 -7.40 -5.27
N MET A 80 -9.14 -8.33 -5.86
CA MET A 80 -9.48 -9.76 -5.83
C MET A 80 -9.53 -10.29 -4.39
N ALA A 81 -8.54 -9.92 -3.56
CA ALA A 81 -8.53 -10.30 -2.15
C ALA A 81 -9.72 -9.76 -1.35
N ALA A 82 -10.23 -8.58 -1.72
CA ALA A 82 -11.42 -7.99 -1.12
C ALA A 82 -12.73 -8.65 -1.60
N PHE A 83 -12.78 -9.09 -2.85
CA PHE A 83 -13.98 -9.67 -3.47
C PHE A 83 -14.29 -11.08 -2.97
N GLU A 84 -13.27 -11.86 -2.58
CA GLU A 84 -13.44 -13.19 -1.98
C GLU A 84 -14.10 -13.15 -0.57
N MET A 85 -14.37 -11.96 -0.04
CA MET A 85 -14.97 -11.76 1.29
C MET A 85 -16.44 -11.32 1.17
N GLU A 86 -17.31 -11.81 2.04
CA GLU A 86 -18.75 -11.50 2.14
C GLU A 86 -19.07 -10.00 2.40
N TYR A 87 -18.05 -9.15 2.48
CA TYR A 87 -18.12 -7.69 2.69
C TYR A 87 -17.82 -6.87 1.43
N ALA A 88 -17.94 -7.48 0.25
CA ALA A 88 -17.69 -6.85 -1.05
C ALA A 88 -18.31 -5.45 -1.16
N GLY A 89 -19.54 -5.24 -0.68
CA GLY A 89 -20.22 -3.94 -0.80
C GLY A 89 -19.53 -2.74 -0.13
N ILE A 90 -18.78 -2.92 0.96
CA ILE A 90 -18.09 -1.80 1.65
C ILE A 90 -16.70 -1.55 1.04
N ILE A 91 -16.10 -2.59 0.46
CA ILE A 91 -14.69 -2.62 0.07
C ILE A 91 -14.51 -2.38 -1.44
N VAL A 92 -15.51 -2.76 -2.24
CA VAL A 92 -15.51 -2.63 -3.70
C VAL A 92 -15.61 -1.18 -4.14
N TYR A 93 -16.39 -0.31 -3.47
CA TYR A 93 -16.51 1.09 -3.90
C TYR A 93 -15.21 1.90 -3.79
N PRO A 94 -14.44 1.85 -2.68
CA PRO A 94 -13.13 2.51 -2.62
C PRO A 94 -12.15 1.97 -3.67
N LEU A 95 -12.11 0.65 -3.88
CA LEU A 95 -11.24 0.02 -4.87
C LEU A 95 -11.65 0.33 -6.32
N LEU A 96 -12.95 0.49 -6.60
CA LEU A 96 -13.42 0.95 -7.90
C LEU A 96 -12.96 2.39 -8.19
N GLY A 97 -13.01 3.27 -7.19
CA GLY A 97 -12.43 4.62 -7.32
C GLY A 97 -10.97 4.56 -7.74
N TYR A 98 -10.18 3.74 -7.03
CA TYR A 98 -8.76 3.54 -7.35
C TYR A 98 -8.50 2.92 -8.73
N LEU A 99 -9.35 1.98 -9.18
CA LEU A 99 -9.27 1.38 -10.52
C LEU A 99 -9.63 2.41 -11.61
N CYS A 100 -10.68 3.20 -11.40
CA CYS A 100 -11.06 4.28 -12.31
C CYS A 100 -9.93 5.31 -12.44
N ASP A 101 -9.32 5.74 -11.34
CA ASP A 101 -8.19 6.69 -11.38
C ASP A 101 -6.99 6.13 -12.16
N THR A 102 -6.70 4.83 -12.05
CA THR A 102 -5.65 4.19 -12.88
C THR A 102 -6.03 4.09 -14.36
N ALA A 103 -7.31 3.90 -14.68
CA ALA A 103 -7.79 3.78 -16.06
C ALA A 103 -7.83 5.15 -16.78
N TYR A 104 -8.16 6.23 -16.06
CA TYR A 104 -8.21 7.58 -16.62
C TYR A 104 -6.85 8.32 -16.54
N GLY A 105 -5.95 7.93 -15.63
CA GLY A 105 -4.59 8.49 -15.51
C GLY A 105 -3.63 8.13 -16.67
N ALA A 106 -4.01 7.21 -17.56
CA ALA A 106 -3.26 6.87 -18.77
C ALA A 106 -3.69 7.70 -20.01
N SER A 107 -4.67 8.60 -19.88
CA SER A 107 -5.17 9.45 -20.97
C SER A 107 -4.70 10.90 -20.84
N THR A 108 -3.39 11.11 -20.72
CA THR A 108 -2.74 12.36 -21.14
C THR A 108 -1.27 12.05 -21.45
N PHE A 109 -0.99 11.70 -22.70
CA PHE A 109 -0.04 12.35 -23.62
C PHE A 109 -0.19 11.72 -25.01
#